data_AF-A0A0F7RTJ3-F1
#
_entry.id   AF-A0A0F7RTJ3-F1
#
_cell.length_a   1.000
_cell.length_b   1.000
_cell.length_c   1.000
_cell.angle_alpha   90.00
_cell.angle_beta   90.00
_cell.angle_gamma   90.00
#
_symmetry.space_group_name_H-M   'P 1'
#
loop_
_entity.id
_entity.type
_entity.pdbx_description
1 polymer ?
#
loop_
_entity_poly.entity_id
_entity_poly.type
_entity_poly.pdbx_seq_one_letter_code
_entity_poly.pdbx_strand_id
1 'polypeptide(L)'
;MTVVLPGDVISIPSGSAIKLGPGLLPTPSTPSSWTAIRPGALGQIASSSSTSKTKDAQTAFWVETNTLRYVPAPGDSVIGQITNRGAESYTVTLFSAHSATLPALSFEGATKRHKPNLRIGSLVYARIVSADRFTEPELTWVG
;
A
#
# COMPACT_ATOMS: atom_id res chain seq x y z
N MET A 1 24.31 7.84 -0.24
CA MET A 1 23.17 7.18 -0.90
C MET A 1 23.64 5.79 -1.31
N THR A 2 23.03 4.75 -0.75
CA THR A 2 23.43 3.36 -1.02
C THR A 2 22.46 2.78 -2.03
N VAL A 3 22.97 2.25 -3.14
CA VAL A 3 22.16 1.54 -4.14
C VAL A 3 22.29 0.05 -3.86
N VAL A 4 21.16 -0.65 -3.92
CA VAL A 4 21.08 -2.10 -3.72
C VAL A 4 20.56 -2.77 -4.99
N LEU A 5 21.04 -3.98 -5.23
CA LEU A 5 20.60 -4.87 -6.29
C LEU A 5 19.82 -6.06 -5.70
N PRO A 6 18.97 -6.72 -6.50
CA PRO A 6 18.34 -7.96 -6.08
C PRO A 6 19.38 -9.00 -5.67
N GLY A 7 19.27 -9.51 -4.44
CA GLY A 7 20.22 -10.46 -3.85
C GLY A 7 21.18 -9.85 -2.83
N ASP A 8 21.29 -8.52 -2.76
CA ASP A 8 22.11 -7.85 -1.75
C ASP A 8 21.54 -8.06 -0.35
N VAL A 9 22.40 -8.44 0.60
CA VAL A 9 22.04 -8.66 2.00
C VAL A 9 22.27 -7.40 2.80
N ILE A 10 21.22 -6.97 3.51
CA ILE A 10 21.21 -5.78 4.36
C ILE A 10 21.13 -6.24 5.82
N SER A 11 22.15 -5.88 6.59
CA SER A 11 22.19 -6.11 8.03
C SER A 11 21.43 -5.00 8.75
N ILE A 12 20.30 -5.36 9.37
CA ILE A 12 19.50 -4.42 10.16
C ILE A 12 19.77 -4.69 11.64
N PRO A 13 20.16 -3.67 12.45
CA PRO A 13 20.45 -3.86 13.86
C PRO A 13 19.16 -4.23 14.64
N SER A 14 19.18 -5.40 15.28
CA SER A 14 18.04 -6.04 15.96
C SER A 14 17.53 -5.35 17.24
N GLY A 15 18.07 -4.17 17.59
CA GLY A 15 17.88 -3.54 18.91
C GLY A 15 16.65 -2.67 19.08
N SER A 16 15.86 -2.40 18.03
CA SER A 16 14.67 -1.52 18.11
C SER A 16 13.51 -2.10 17.30
N ALA A 17 12.29 -1.63 17.58
CA ALA A 17 11.15 -1.95 16.72
C ALA A 17 11.40 -1.40 15.31
N ILE A 18 11.45 -2.30 14.32
CA ILE A 18 11.78 -1.99 12.94
C ILE A 18 10.51 -1.97 12.09
N LYS A 19 10.32 -0.91 11.31
CA LYS A 19 9.28 -0.85 10.27
C LYS A 19 9.90 -1.13 8.91
N LEU A 20 9.44 -2.17 8.25
CA LEU A 20 9.91 -2.54 6.92
C LEU A 20 8.93 -2.03 5.87
N GLY A 21 9.47 -1.28 4.93
CA GLY A 21 8.78 -0.87 3.73
C GLY A 21 9.03 -1.82 2.56
N PRO A 22 8.66 -1.42 1.34
CA PRO A 22 8.74 -2.27 0.17
C PRO A 22 10.18 -2.61 -0.25
N GLY A 23 10.32 -3.73 -0.96
CA GLY A 23 11.57 -4.12 -1.63
C GLY A 23 12.54 -4.93 -0.79
N LEU A 24 12.19 -5.27 0.45
CA LEU A 24 12.98 -6.11 1.36
C LEU A 24 12.20 -7.37 1.76
N LEU A 25 12.87 -8.51 1.80
CA LEU A 25 12.33 -9.76 2.34
C LEU A 25 13.28 -10.36 3.37
N PRO A 26 12.77 -11.10 4.36
CA PRO A 26 13.64 -11.77 5.33
C PRO A 26 14.44 -12.86 4.62
N THR A 27 15.74 -12.92 4.89
CA THR A 27 16.59 -13.98 4.33
C THR A 27 16.25 -15.30 5.04
N PRO A 28 15.96 -16.39 4.32
CA PRO A 28 15.52 -17.65 4.93
C PRO A 28 16.61 -18.33 5.78
N SER A 29 17.89 -18.08 5.49
CA SER A 29 19.02 -18.79 6.13
C SER A 29 19.57 -18.10 7.38
N THR A 30 19.33 -16.80 7.55
CA THR A 30 20.04 -16.01 8.56
C THR A 30 19.07 -15.06 9.26
N PRO A 31 18.80 -15.27 10.57
CA PRO A 31 17.90 -14.41 11.32
C PRO A 31 18.46 -12.98 11.34
N SER A 32 17.58 -11.98 11.38
CA SER A 32 17.92 -10.55 11.36
C SER A 32 18.67 -10.02 10.13
N SER A 33 18.73 -10.80 9.04
CA SER A 33 19.19 -10.32 7.74
C SER A 33 18.04 -10.21 6.75
N TRP A 34 18.11 -9.20 5.90
CA TRP A 34 17.09 -8.90 4.91
C TRP A 34 17.75 -8.86 3.54
N THR A 35 17.11 -9.47 2.55
CA THR A 35 17.61 -9.45 1.17
C THR A 35 16.79 -8.45 0.37
N ALA A 36 17.48 -7.59 -0.38
CA ALA A 36 16.84 -6.72 -1.36
C ALA A 36 16.28 -7.58 -2.51
N ILE A 37 15.01 -7.38 -2.85
CA ILE A 37 14.34 -8.07 -3.97
C ILE A 37 14.06 -7.15 -5.15
N ARG A 38 14.36 -5.86 -4.99
CA ARG A 38 14.20 -4.84 -6.02
C ARG A 38 15.49 -4.01 -6.12
N PRO A 39 15.86 -3.58 -7.33
CA PRO A 39 16.95 -2.63 -7.49
C PRO A 39 16.47 -1.24 -7.06
N GLY A 40 17.34 -0.47 -6.40
CA GLY A 40 16.96 0.88 -6.00
C GLY A 40 17.86 1.50 -4.94
N ALA A 41 17.49 2.69 -4.50
CA ALA A 41 18.18 3.35 -3.39
C ALA A 41 17.64 2.79 -2.06
N LEU A 42 18.53 2.38 -1.17
CA LEU A 42 18.17 1.98 0.18
C LEU A 42 17.83 3.24 1.00
N GLY A 43 16.55 3.38 1.34
CA GLY A 43 16.04 4.35 2.29
C GLY A 43 16.16 3.82 3.70
N GLN A 44 16.66 4.66 4.61
CA GLN A 44 16.73 4.36 6.04
C GLN A 44 16.35 5.61 6.83
N ILE A 45 15.46 5.43 7.81
CA ILE A 45 15.26 6.40 8.87
C ILE A 45 15.86 5.78 10.12
N ALA A 46 17.00 6.33 10.56
CA ALA A 46 17.53 6.02 11.87
C ALA A 46 16.61 6.62 12.94
N SER A 47 16.44 5.90 14.05
CA SER A 47 15.82 6.40 15.26
C SER A 47 16.61 7.62 15.77
N SER A 48 16.30 8.80 15.23
CA SER A 48 16.89 10.05 15.72
C SER A 48 16.26 10.32 17.08
N SER A 49 17.10 10.68 18.04
CA SER A 49 16.74 11.17 19.37
C SER A 49 15.97 12.51 19.28
N SER A 50 14.81 12.51 18.62
CA SER A 50 13.96 13.69 18.54
C SER A 50 13.29 13.88 19.90
N THR A 51 13.43 15.08 20.43
CA THR A 51 13.01 15.53 21.77
C THR A 51 11.49 15.47 22.02
N SER A 52 10.69 14.92 21.11
CA SER A 52 9.26 14.71 21.31
C SER A 52 8.99 13.39 22.03
N LYS A 53 8.65 13.47 23.32
CA LYS A 53 8.18 12.37 24.20
C LYS A 53 6.82 11.78 23.78
N THR A 54 6.64 11.43 22.52
CA THR A 54 5.39 10.81 22.02
C THR A 54 5.71 9.71 21.02
N LYS A 55 5.70 8.47 21.54
CA LYS A 55 5.60 7.15 20.88
C LYS A 55 6.65 6.79 19.82
N ASP A 56 7.49 5.84 20.22
CA ASP A 56 8.18 4.83 19.41
C ASP A 56 9.05 5.35 18.27
N ALA A 57 10.29 5.71 18.61
CA ALA A 57 11.32 6.00 17.63
C ALA A 57 11.75 4.70 16.91
N GLN A 58 10.97 4.31 15.91
CA GLN A 58 11.17 3.10 15.11
C GLN A 58 12.15 3.34 13.97
N THR A 59 13.09 2.41 13.80
CA THR A 59 13.99 2.44 12.63
C THR A 59 13.21 1.92 11.42
N ALA A 60 13.21 2.65 10.31
CA ALA A 60 12.50 2.24 9.09
C ALA A 60 13.46 1.99 7.94
N PHE A 61 13.22 0.95 7.14
CA PHE A 61 14.01 0.61 5.96
C PHE A 61 13.11 0.29 4.76
N TRP A 62 13.46 0.77 3.58
CA TRP A 62 12.76 0.44 2.33
C TRP A 62 13.69 0.59 1.13
N VAL A 63 13.32 0.01 -0.01
CA VAL A 63 14.03 0.21 -1.28
C VAL A 63 13.19 1.09 -2.18
N GLU A 64 13.71 2.30 -2.44
CA GLU A 64 13.12 3.23 -3.39
C GLU A 64 13.31 2.68 -4.81
N THR A 65 12.23 2.19 -5.40
CA THR A 65 12.23 1.54 -6.71
C THR A 65 11.50 2.42 -7.71
N ASN A 66 12.05 2.61 -8.90
CA ASN A 66 11.32 3.23 -10.00
C ASN A 66 10.36 2.20 -10.63
N THR A 67 9.06 2.28 -10.31
CA THR A 67 8.03 1.39 -10.86
C THR A 67 6.91 2.19 -11.52
N LEU A 68 6.55 1.83 -12.76
CA LEU A 68 5.46 2.46 -13.50
C LEU A 68 4.08 1.85 -13.19
N ARG A 69 4.04 0.64 -12.61
CA ARG A 69 2.79 -0.05 -12.27
C ARG A 69 2.51 0.11 -10.78
N TYR A 70 1.34 0.67 -10.47
CA TYR A 70 0.87 0.82 -9.11
C TYR A 70 0.55 -0.54 -8.47
N VAL A 71 0.91 -0.71 -7.19
CA VAL A 71 0.56 -1.89 -6.37
C VAL A 71 -0.31 -1.39 -5.20
N PRO A 72 -1.58 -1.83 -5.11
CA PRO A 72 -2.50 -1.45 -4.03
C PRO A 72 -1.91 -1.68 -2.65
N ALA A 73 -1.94 -0.65 -1.80
CA ALA A 73 -1.57 -0.75 -0.39
C ALA A 73 -2.64 -0.08 0.50
N PRO A 74 -2.95 -0.66 1.68
CA PRO A 74 -3.93 -0.08 2.58
C PRO A 74 -3.57 1.35 3.00
N GLY A 75 -4.55 2.24 2.96
CA GLY A 75 -4.41 3.64 3.31
C GLY A 75 -4.07 4.58 2.16
N ASP A 76 -3.71 4.06 0.98
CA ASP A 76 -3.41 4.87 -0.20
C ASP A 76 -4.65 5.60 -0.73
N SER A 77 -4.45 6.84 -1.15
CA SER A 77 -5.47 7.63 -1.85
C SER A 77 -5.28 7.49 -3.36
N VAL A 78 -6.31 7.05 -4.06
CA VAL A 78 -6.24 6.63 -5.46
C VAL A 78 -7.40 7.22 -6.27
N ILE A 79 -7.15 7.40 -7.57
CA ILE A 79 -8.18 7.70 -8.55
C ILE A 79 -8.43 6.41 -9.34
N GLY A 80 -9.68 5.97 -9.36
CA GLY A 80 -10.11 4.80 -10.09
C GLY A 80 -11.19 5.13 -11.12
N GLN A 81 -11.36 4.27 -12.12
CA GLN A 81 -12.44 4.37 -13.09
C GLN A 81 -13.42 3.20 -12.91
N ILE A 82 -14.72 3.47 -12.90
CA ILE A 82 -15.74 2.42 -12.79
C ILE A 82 -15.80 1.64 -14.10
N THR A 83 -15.59 0.34 -14.03
CA THR A 83 -15.65 -0.57 -15.18
C THR A 83 -16.92 -1.39 -15.21
N ASN A 84 -17.49 -1.70 -14.04
CA ASN A 84 -18.72 -2.47 -13.94
C ASN A 84 -19.57 -2.00 -12.75
N ARG A 85 -20.89 -2.17 -12.85
CA ARG A 85 -21.87 -1.85 -11.82
C ARG A 85 -22.59 -3.12 -11.38
N GLY A 86 -22.30 -3.60 -10.18
CA GLY A 86 -23.06 -4.63 -9.49
C GLY A 86 -24.23 -4.06 -8.70
N ALA A 87 -25.05 -4.96 -8.13
CA ALA A 87 -26.17 -4.58 -7.28
C ALA A 87 -25.73 -4.02 -5.91
N GLU A 88 -24.60 -4.50 -5.38
CA GLU A 88 -24.09 -4.17 -4.04
C GLU A 88 -22.74 -3.47 -4.05
N SER A 89 -22.01 -3.53 -5.16
CA SER A 89 -20.68 -2.95 -5.32
C SER A 89 -20.41 -2.52 -6.76
N TYR A 90 -19.42 -1.65 -6.92
CA TYR A 90 -18.86 -1.21 -8.19
C TYR A 90 -17.50 -1.86 -8.38
N THR A 91 -17.23 -2.32 -9.60
CA THR A 91 -15.87 -2.73 -9.99
C THR A 91 -15.15 -1.50 -10.53
N VAL A 92 -13.97 -1.25 -10.00
CA VAL A 92 -13.15 -0.06 -10.28
C VAL A 92 -11.78 -0.50 -10.77
N THR A 93 -11.32 0.03 -11.90
CA THR A 93 -9.93 -0.14 -12.32
C THR A 93 -9.04 0.91 -11.67
N LEU A 94 -7.93 0.47 -11.08
CA LEU A 94 -6.85 1.31 -10.54
C LEU A 94 -5.64 1.36 -11.50
N PHE A 95 -5.81 0.89 -12.74
CA PHE A 95 -4.70 0.68 -13.70
C PHE A 95 -3.55 -0.17 -13.12
N SER A 96 -3.90 -1.08 -12.21
CA SER A 96 -3.00 -2.03 -11.56
C SER A 96 -3.19 -3.44 -12.16
N ALA A 97 -2.55 -4.44 -11.56
CA ALA A 97 -2.71 -5.84 -11.94
C ALA A 97 -4.13 -6.37 -11.65
N HIS A 98 -4.80 -5.85 -10.62
CA HIS A 98 -6.12 -6.31 -10.19
C HIS A 98 -7.12 -5.16 -10.21
N SER A 99 -8.38 -5.48 -10.52
CA SER A 99 -9.52 -4.59 -10.30
C SER A 99 -9.80 -4.48 -8.80
N ALA A 100 -10.37 -3.36 -8.40
CA ALA A 100 -10.77 -3.10 -7.02
C ALA A 100 -12.29 -3.10 -6.90
N THR A 101 -12.78 -3.40 -5.69
CA THR A 101 -14.21 -3.41 -5.38
C THR A 101 -14.55 -2.22 -4.49
N LEU A 102 -15.53 -1.41 -4.90
CA LEU A 102 -16.05 -0.27 -4.16
C LEU A 102 -17.49 -0.56 -3.74
N PRO A 103 -17.75 -0.86 -2.46
CA PRO A 103 -19.11 -1.13 -1.99
C PRO A 103 -20.03 0.08 -2.18
N ALA A 104 -21.27 -0.17 -2.62
CA ALA A 104 -22.24 0.90 -2.87
C ALA A 104 -22.66 1.65 -1.59
N LEU A 105 -22.43 1.04 -0.42
CA LEU A 105 -22.69 1.64 0.89
C LEU A 105 -21.49 2.42 1.46
N SER A 106 -20.33 2.39 0.81
CA SER A 106 -19.13 3.10 1.27
C SER A 106 -19.13 4.59 0.92
N PHE A 107 -20.25 5.12 0.43
CA PHE A 107 -20.42 6.53 0.11
C PHE A 107 -21.13 7.25 1.25
N GLU A 108 -20.85 8.55 1.40
CA GLU A 108 -21.53 9.37 2.38
C GLU A 108 -23.05 9.35 2.15
N GLY A 109 -23.82 9.10 3.23
CA GLY A 109 -25.28 9.04 3.18
C GLY A 109 -25.87 7.86 2.41
N ALA A 110 -25.06 6.91 1.93
CA ALA A 110 -25.56 5.74 1.24
C ALA A 110 -26.30 4.79 2.20
N THR A 111 -27.49 4.34 1.78
CA THR A 111 -28.28 3.35 2.50
C THR A 111 -28.74 2.26 1.52
N LYS A 112 -29.24 1.14 2.04
CA LYS A 112 -29.79 0.06 1.17
C LYS A 112 -30.90 0.55 0.24
N ARG A 113 -31.65 1.58 0.63
CA ARG A 113 -32.73 2.20 -0.16
C ARG A 113 -32.22 3.29 -1.10
N HIS A 114 -31.19 4.02 -0.70
CA HIS A 114 -30.62 5.13 -1.45
C HIS A 114 -29.15 4.85 -1.77
N LYS A 115 -28.93 4.14 -2.88
CA LYS A 115 -27.59 3.82 -3.38
C LYS A 115 -27.15 4.92 -4.37
N PRO A 116 -25.88 5.35 -4.33
CA PRO A 116 -25.34 6.26 -5.33
C PRO A 116 -25.46 5.61 -6.71
N ASN A 117 -25.71 6.39 -7.76
CA ASN A 117 -25.89 5.90 -9.13
C ASN A 117 -24.74 6.36 -10.01
N LEU A 118 -23.63 5.62 -9.99
CA LEU A 118 -22.45 5.93 -10.78
C LEU A 118 -22.50 5.21 -12.13
N ARG A 119 -22.04 5.90 -13.18
CA ARG A 119 -22.00 5.33 -14.54
C ARG A 119 -20.68 4.62 -14.78
N ILE A 120 -20.71 3.63 -15.67
CA ILE A 120 -19.48 3.02 -16.19
C ILE A 120 -18.69 4.10 -16.93
N GLY A 121 -17.39 4.14 -16.71
CA GLY A 121 -16.48 5.16 -17.22
C GLY A 121 -16.28 6.37 -16.29
N SER A 122 -17.10 6.52 -15.23
CA SER A 122 -16.93 7.59 -14.24
C SER A 122 -15.65 7.40 -13.44
N LEU A 123 -14.96 8.52 -13.15
CA LEU A 123 -13.81 8.55 -12.26
C LEU A 123 -14.26 8.76 -10.82
N VAL A 124 -13.61 8.08 -9.89
CA VAL A 124 -13.86 8.16 -8.45
C VAL A 124 -12.55 8.40 -7.71
N TYR A 125 -12.60 9.29 -6.72
CA TYR A 125 -11.54 9.42 -5.73
C TYR A 125 -11.90 8.53 -4.54
N ALA A 126 -10.96 7.67 -4.16
CA ALA A 126 -11.19 6.63 -3.17
C ALA A 126 -9.92 6.38 -2.35
N ARG A 127 -10.09 5.68 -1.24
CA ARG A 127 -8.99 5.19 -0.42
C ARG A 127 -9.03 3.68 -0.30
N ILE A 128 -7.86 3.07 -0.33
CA ILE A 128 -7.74 1.62 -0.16
C ILE A 128 -7.93 1.28 1.31
N VAL A 129 -8.90 0.40 1.58
CA VAL A 129 -9.19 -0.10 2.93
C VAL A 129 -8.40 -1.37 3.19
N SER A 130 -8.48 -2.31 2.26
CA SER A 130 -7.80 -3.61 2.32
C SER A 130 -7.17 -3.92 0.96
N ALA A 131 -5.99 -4.53 0.99
CA ALA A 131 -5.27 -4.95 -0.20
C ALA A 131 -4.37 -6.15 0.15
N ASP A 132 -4.99 -7.30 0.37
CA ASP A 132 -4.25 -8.55 0.55
C ASP A 132 -3.75 -9.09 -0.80
N ARG A 133 -2.68 -9.89 -0.77
CA ARG A 133 -2.05 -10.42 -1.98
C ARG A 133 -2.91 -11.43 -2.73
N PHE A 134 -3.87 -12.05 -2.04
CA PHE A 134 -4.70 -13.12 -2.58
C PHE A 134 -6.17 -12.69 -2.78
N THR A 135 -6.52 -11.46 -2.44
CA THR A 135 -7.88 -10.94 -2.56
C THR A 135 -7.90 -9.69 -3.43
N GLU A 136 -9.08 -9.38 -3.99
CA GLU A 136 -9.26 -8.09 -4.65
C GLU A 136 -9.17 -6.96 -3.61
N PRO A 137 -8.52 -5.83 -3.94
CA PRO A 137 -8.46 -4.69 -3.06
C PRO A 137 -9.84 -4.05 -2.88
N GLU A 138 -10.14 -3.63 -1.66
CA GLU A 138 -11.39 -2.94 -1.32
C GLU A 138 -11.17 -1.45 -1.15
N LEU A 139 -12.14 -0.68 -1.65
CA LEU A 139 -12.11 0.78 -1.64
C LEU A 139 -13.19 1.34 -0.72
N THR A 140 -12.89 2.48 -0.11
CA THR A 140 -13.88 3.39 0.46
C THR A 140 -13.90 4.69 -0.33
N TRP A 141 -15.08 5.28 -0.46
CA TRP A 141 -15.17 6.61 -1.05
C TRP A 141 -14.54 7.64 -0.11
N VAL A 142 -13.91 8.66 -0.70
CA VAL A 142 -13.39 9.82 0.02
C VAL A 142 -13.94 11.06 -0.66
N GLY A 143 -14.62 11.89 0.10
CA GLY A 143 -15.06 13.21 -0.29
C GLY A 143 -15.69 13.95 0.87
#